data_AF-A0A7S0HT78-F1
#
_entry.id   AF-A0A7S0HT78-F1
#
_cell.length_a   1.000
_cell.length_b   1.000
_cell.length_c   1.000
_cell.angle_alpha   90.00
_cell.angle_beta   90.00
_cell.angle_gamma   90.00
#
_symmetry.space_group_name_H-M   'P 1'
#
loop_
_entity.id
_entity.type
_entity.pdbx_description
1 polymer ?
#
loop_
_entity_poly.entity_id
_entity_poly.type
_entity_poly.pdbx_seq_one_letter_code
_entity_poly.pdbx_strand_id
1 'polypeptide(L)'
;CYSIAPKMGWGGGSEAKQYSTAGWLAALPVFEPHYQVVMSHGLATGHIVKGGVRHDFTDAPCYSEKNWGGGSFPSRWFWAQCNAFENLPGVSLTVAGGARQLPVLNQEQDVALLCVHVESEDAFYPFPNVEWDVSSW
;
A
#
# COMPACT_ATOMS: atom_id res chain seq x y z
N CYS A 1 -4.34 -6.11 24.86
CA CYS A 1 -3.96 -4.86 24.18
C CYS A 1 -3.74 -5.20 22.70
N TYR A 2 -4.14 -4.35 21.76
CA TYR A 2 -3.78 -4.51 20.36
C TYR A 2 -2.37 -3.97 20.15
N SER A 3 -1.52 -4.69 19.43
CA SER A 3 -0.16 -4.26 19.09
C SER A 3 0.22 -4.68 17.68
N ILE A 4 1.13 -3.92 17.08
CA ILE A 4 1.74 -4.22 15.78
C ILE A 4 3.25 -4.24 15.97
N ALA A 5 3.90 -5.31 15.51
CA ALA A 5 5.33 -5.36 15.27
C ALA A 5 5.57 -5.05 13.78
N PRO A 6 5.95 -3.80 13.42
CA PRO A 6 6.20 -3.46 12.03
C PRO A 6 7.41 -4.23 11.50
N LYS A 7 7.31 -4.73 10.27
CA LYS A 7 8.39 -5.48 9.61
C LYS A 7 8.98 -4.69 8.45
N MET A 8 8.12 -4.21 7.55
CA MET A 8 8.51 -3.50 6.34
C MET A 8 7.63 -2.25 6.13
N GLY A 9 8.28 -1.12 5.87
CA GLY A 9 7.65 0.10 5.39
C GLY A 9 7.77 0.24 3.87
N TRP A 10 7.57 1.44 3.33
CA TRP A 10 7.78 1.72 1.90
C TRP A 10 9.24 2.04 1.60
N GLY A 11 10.08 1.01 1.48
CA GLY A 11 11.52 1.19 1.22
C GLY A 11 12.42 0.14 1.87
N GLY A 12 11.86 -0.73 2.70
CA GLY A 12 12.60 -1.76 3.42
C GLY A 12 12.14 -1.86 4.88
N GLY A 13 12.95 -2.51 5.71
CA GLY A 13 12.73 -2.69 7.15
C GLY A 13 12.86 -1.41 7.98
N SER A 14 12.83 -1.55 9.30
CA SER A 14 12.79 -0.42 10.25
C SER A 14 13.98 0.53 10.15
N GLU A 15 15.16 0.03 9.78
CA GLU A 15 16.40 0.81 9.61
C GLU A 15 16.56 1.36 8.19
N ALA A 16 15.74 0.89 7.24
CA ALA A 16 15.83 1.28 5.85
C ALA A 16 15.25 2.69 5.62
N LYS A 17 15.81 3.39 4.63
CA LYS A 17 15.25 4.66 4.18
C LYS A 17 13.86 4.44 3.60
N GLN A 18 12.88 5.12 4.18
CA GLN A 18 11.50 5.11 3.69
C GLN A 18 11.30 6.14 2.58
N TYR A 19 10.49 5.80 1.58
CA TYR A 19 10.18 6.61 0.42
C TYR A 19 8.70 7.00 0.42
N SER A 20 8.37 8.02 -0.37
CA SER A 20 6.97 8.26 -0.69
C SER A 20 6.53 7.38 -1.86
N THR A 21 5.30 6.86 -1.80
CA THR A 21 4.76 5.94 -2.80
C THR A 21 4.67 6.56 -4.20
N ALA A 22 4.33 7.85 -4.29
CA ALA A 22 4.36 8.60 -5.55
C ALA A 22 5.69 9.37 -5.78
N GLY A 23 6.74 9.04 -5.04
CA GLY A 23 8.01 9.75 -5.10
C GLY A 23 7.88 11.25 -4.78
N TRP A 24 8.63 12.10 -5.49
CA TRP A 24 8.58 13.55 -5.29
C TRP A 24 7.23 14.18 -5.67
N LEU A 25 6.42 13.52 -6.52
CA LEU A 25 5.10 14.00 -6.90
C LEU A 25 4.13 14.04 -5.71
N ALA A 26 4.34 13.20 -4.70
CA ALA A 26 3.55 13.22 -3.46
C ALA A 26 3.64 14.54 -2.69
N ALA A 27 4.71 15.32 -2.90
CA ALA A 27 4.90 16.60 -2.22
C ALA A 27 4.08 17.75 -2.85
N LEU A 28 3.51 17.54 -4.04
CA LEU A 28 2.75 18.56 -4.76
C LEU A 28 1.24 18.40 -4.48
N PRO A 29 0.57 19.40 -3.88
CA PRO A 29 -0.86 19.32 -3.53
C PRO A 29 -1.80 19.17 -4.72
N VAL A 30 -1.31 19.44 -5.94
CA VAL A 30 -2.12 19.42 -7.18
C VAL A 30 -2.40 18.02 -7.71
N PHE A 31 -1.68 16.99 -7.21
CA PHE A 31 -1.94 15.60 -7.59
C PHE A 31 -2.85 14.97 -6.56
N GLU A 32 -4.12 14.81 -6.92
CA GLU A 32 -5.12 14.15 -6.09
C GLU A 32 -5.69 12.92 -6.81
N PRO A 33 -6.05 11.85 -6.08
CA PRO A 33 -5.84 11.67 -4.63
C PRO A 33 -4.37 11.34 -4.27
N HIS A 34 -3.96 11.72 -3.06
CA HIS A 34 -2.69 11.27 -2.49
C HIS A 34 -2.82 9.85 -1.93
N TYR A 35 -1.77 9.06 -2.14
CA TYR A 35 -1.70 7.66 -1.75
C TYR A 35 -0.34 7.37 -1.12
N GLN A 36 -0.32 6.73 0.05
CA GLN A 36 0.91 6.32 0.73
C GLN A 36 0.75 4.98 1.42
N VAL A 37 1.61 4.04 1.07
CA VAL A 37 1.83 2.83 1.87
C VAL A 37 2.66 3.21 3.08
N VAL A 38 2.14 2.98 4.28
CA VAL A 38 2.84 3.31 5.53
C VAL A 38 3.56 2.08 6.07
N MET A 39 2.96 0.90 5.88
CA MET A 39 3.55 -0.39 6.27
C MET A 39 3.12 -1.46 5.28
N SER A 40 4.06 -1.99 4.51
CA SER A 40 3.82 -3.07 3.56
C SER A 40 3.65 -4.41 4.27
N HIS A 41 4.39 -4.63 5.37
CA HIS A 41 4.28 -5.82 6.20
C HIS A 41 4.47 -5.52 7.70
N GLY A 42 3.66 -6.16 8.53
CA GLY A 42 3.81 -6.19 9.98
C GLY A 42 3.07 -7.39 10.58
N LEU A 43 3.30 -7.64 11.86
CA LEU A 43 2.63 -8.70 12.63
C LEU A 43 1.74 -8.07 13.70
N ALA A 44 0.43 -8.30 13.58
CA ALA A 44 -0.57 -7.78 14.51
C ALA A 44 -0.96 -8.85 15.53
N THR A 45 -1.07 -8.46 16.80
CA THR A 45 -1.58 -9.30 17.89
C THR A 45 -2.72 -8.57 18.59
N GLY A 46 -3.83 -9.25 18.81
CA GLY A 46 -5.02 -8.63 19.39
C GLY A 46 -6.25 -9.52 19.31
N HIS A 47 -7.41 -8.88 19.28
CA HIS A 47 -8.68 -9.55 19.11
C HIS A 47 -9.68 -8.67 18.38
N ILE A 48 -10.61 -9.30 17.69
CA ILE A 48 -11.82 -8.65 17.15
C ILE A 48 -13.05 -9.23 17.85
N VAL A 49 -14.08 -8.42 18.07
CA VAL A 49 -15.38 -8.88 18.56
C VAL A 49 -16.41 -8.70 17.43
N LYS A 50 -16.97 -9.82 16.95
CA LYS A 50 -17.98 -9.83 15.88
C LYS A 50 -19.20 -10.59 16.36
N GLY A 51 -20.35 -9.93 16.39
CA GLY A 51 -21.61 -10.56 16.85
C GLY A 51 -21.54 -11.11 18.28
N GLY A 52 -20.78 -10.46 19.17
CA GLY A 52 -20.56 -10.91 20.54
C GLY A 52 -19.52 -12.04 20.69
N VAL A 53 -18.99 -12.58 19.59
CA VAL A 53 -17.93 -13.59 19.62
C VAL A 53 -16.56 -12.92 19.52
N ARG A 54 -15.65 -13.28 20.42
CA ARG A 54 -14.25 -12.82 20.42
C ARG A 54 -13.41 -13.76 19.56
N HIS A 55 -12.63 -13.19 18.66
CA HIS A 55 -11.62 -13.88 17.87
C HIS A 55 -10.26 -13.28 18.19
N ASP A 56 -9.42 -14.05 18.85
CA ASP A 56 -8.03 -13.67 19.14
C ASP A 56 -7.14 -14.01 17.95
N PHE A 57 -6.14 -13.17 17.71
CA PHE A 57 -5.11 -13.38 16.70
C PHE A 57 -3.75 -13.01 17.27
N THR A 58 -2.73 -13.77 16.87
CA THR A 58 -1.34 -13.57 17.29
C THR A 58 -0.46 -13.59 16.06
N ASP A 59 0.38 -12.57 15.95
CA ASP A 59 1.32 -12.36 14.85
C ASP A 59 0.69 -12.54 13.46
N ALA A 60 -0.54 -12.04 13.30
CA ALA A 60 -1.25 -12.07 12.04
C ALA A 60 -0.64 -11.05 11.05
N PRO A 61 -0.40 -11.41 9.78
CA PRO A 61 0.08 -10.46 8.79
C PRO A 61 -0.84 -9.25 8.66
N CYS A 62 -0.26 -8.06 8.68
CA CYS A 62 -1.00 -6.80 8.55
C CYS A 62 -0.30 -5.83 7.60
N TYR A 63 -1.10 -4.89 7.12
CA TYR A 63 -0.74 -3.86 6.15
C TYR A 63 -1.40 -2.55 6.56
N SER A 64 -0.78 -1.41 6.24
CA SER A 64 -1.38 -0.10 6.48
C SER A 64 -1.05 0.88 5.36
N GLU A 65 -2.08 1.60 4.91
CA GLU A 65 -1.99 2.68 3.93
C GLU A 65 -2.76 3.91 4.39
N LYS A 66 -2.47 5.03 3.75
CA LYS A 66 -3.15 6.30 3.96
C LYS A 66 -3.50 6.92 2.61
N ASN A 67 -4.77 7.29 2.47
CA ASN A 67 -5.31 7.99 1.31
C ASN A 67 -5.90 9.33 1.78
N TRP A 68 -5.62 10.43 1.06
CA TRP A 68 -6.15 11.75 1.39
C TRP A 68 -6.20 12.66 0.15
N GLY A 69 -6.89 13.80 0.24
CA GLY A 69 -7.08 14.74 -0.86
C GLY A 69 -8.49 15.33 -0.85
N GLY A 70 -8.70 16.46 -1.54
CA GLY A 70 -10.00 17.09 -1.70
C GLY A 70 -10.86 16.48 -2.82
N GLY A 71 -10.23 15.79 -3.77
CA GLY A 71 -10.88 15.10 -4.89
C GLY A 71 -11.63 13.83 -4.51
N SER A 72 -12.56 13.42 -5.38
CA SER A 72 -13.25 12.13 -5.29
C SER A 72 -12.29 10.96 -5.57
N PHE A 73 -12.73 9.73 -5.26
CA PHE A 73 -12.04 8.53 -5.73
C PHE A 73 -11.83 8.58 -7.26
N PRO A 74 -10.75 7.96 -7.77
CA PRO A 74 -10.50 7.86 -9.21
C PRO A 74 -11.68 7.27 -9.98
N SER A 75 -11.87 7.70 -11.22
CA SER A 75 -12.88 7.14 -12.15
C SER A 75 -12.68 5.64 -12.42
N ARG A 76 -11.43 5.18 -12.28
CA ARG A 76 -11.01 3.78 -12.35
C ARG A 76 -9.77 3.61 -11.50
N TRP A 77 -9.70 2.49 -10.80
CA TRP A 77 -8.60 2.16 -9.91
C TRP A 77 -8.59 0.66 -9.64
N PHE A 78 -7.44 0.17 -9.21
CA PHE A 78 -7.29 -1.17 -8.70
C PHE A 78 -6.32 -1.16 -7.53
N TRP A 79 -6.50 -2.09 -6.62
CA TRP A 79 -5.66 -2.25 -5.46
C TRP A 79 -5.58 -3.72 -5.07
N ALA A 80 -4.38 -4.18 -4.77
CA ALA A 80 -4.13 -5.51 -4.27
C ALA A 80 -2.95 -5.49 -3.29
N GLN A 81 -3.07 -6.26 -2.22
CA GLN A 81 -2.04 -6.41 -1.21
C GLN A 81 -2.01 -7.87 -0.75
N CYS A 82 -0.82 -8.44 -0.59
CA CYS A 82 -0.69 -9.81 -0.09
C CYS A 82 0.59 -9.99 0.74
N ASN A 83 0.42 -10.56 1.93
CA ASN A 83 1.50 -11.00 2.83
C ASN A 83 1.44 -12.51 3.12
N ALA A 84 0.57 -13.24 2.42
CA ALA A 84 0.20 -14.63 2.74
C ALA A 84 0.62 -15.58 1.60
N PHE A 85 1.89 -15.51 1.20
CA PHE A 85 2.44 -16.40 0.19
C PHE A 85 2.83 -17.75 0.79
N GLU A 86 2.37 -18.84 0.16
CA GLU A 86 2.75 -20.19 0.56
C GLU A 86 4.26 -20.40 0.35
N ASN A 87 4.94 -20.97 1.34
CA ASN A 87 6.39 -21.24 1.35
C ASN A 87 7.30 -20.00 1.17
N LEU A 88 6.76 -18.78 1.29
CA LEU A 88 7.49 -17.52 1.15
C LEU A 88 7.16 -16.54 2.29
N PRO A 89 7.49 -16.89 3.56
CA PRO A 89 7.28 -15.99 4.69
C PRO A 89 8.12 -14.71 4.54
N GLY A 90 7.57 -13.57 4.97
CA GLY A 90 8.26 -12.28 4.89
C GLY A 90 8.25 -11.63 3.49
N VAL A 91 7.56 -12.23 2.51
CA VAL A 91 7.31 -11.60 1.21
C VAL A 91 6.01 -10.81 1.28
N SER A 92 6.06 -9.56 0.82
CA SER A 92 4.90 -8.67 0.72
C SER A 92 4.77 -8.10 -0.68
N LEU A 93 3.59 -8.26 -1.28
CA LEU A 93 3.20 -7.63 -2.54
C LEU A 93 2.26 -6.46 -2.25
N THR A 94 2.51 -5.33 -2.91
CA THR A 94 1.57 -4.21 -2.98
C THR A 94 1.42 -3.77 -4.41
N VAL A 95 0.19 -3.65 -4.87
CA VAL A 95 -0.15 -3.19 -6.21
C VAL A 95 -1.25 -2.17 -6.10
N ALA A 96 -1.05 -1.01 -6.71
CA ALA A 96 -2.06 0.03 -6.73
C ALA A 96 -1.95 0.79 -8.05
N GLY A 97 -3.09 1.15 -8.61
CA GLY A 97 -3.15 2.06 -9.74
C GLY A 97 -4.49 2.76 -9.82
N GLY A 98 -4.51 3.87 -10.52
CA GLY A 98 -5.69 4.68 -10.66
C GLY A 98 -5.51 5.80 -11.67
N ALA A 99 -6.65 6.23 -12.19
CA ALA A 99 -6.78 7.42 -13.01
C ALA A 99 -6.64 8.67 -12.13
N ARG A 100 -5.47 9.30 -12.12
CA ARG A 100 -5.27 10.56 -11.37
C ARG A 100 -5.68 11.76 -12.21
N GLN A 101 -6.24 12.76 -11.57
CA GLN A 101 -6.54 14.03 -12.23
C GLN A 101 -5.31 14.94 -12.24
N LEU A 102 -5.13 15.68 -13.33
CA LEU A 102 -4.17 16.75 -13.49
C LEU A 102 -4.95 18.07 -13.65
N PRO A 103 -5.38 18.72 -12.55
CA PRO A 103 -6.32 19.84 -12.61
C PRO A 103 -5.84 21.00 -13.48
N VAL A 104 -4.52 21.27 -13.46
CA VAL A 104 -3.90 22.34 -14.25
C VAL A 104 -3.99 22.08 -15.76
N LEU A 105 -4.03 20.82 -16.18
CA LEU A 105 -4.04 20.41 -17.59
C LEU A 105 -5.42 19.94 -18.05
N ASN A 106 -6.39 19.82 -17.15
CA ASN A 106 -7.70 19.19 -17.40
C ASN A 106 -7.56 17.82 -18.10
N GLN A 107 -6.61 17.01 -17.62
CA GLN A 107 -6.28 15.69 -18.14
C GLN A 107 -6.31 14.65 -17.04
N GLU A 108 -6.57 13.40 -17.43
CA GLU A 108 -6.45 12.22 -16.58
C GLU A 108 -5.19 11.44 -16.97
N GLN A 109 -4.52 10.83 -15.99
CA GLN A 109 -3.33 10.02 -16.25
C GLN A 109 -3.33 8.66 -15.55
N ASP A 110 -2.94 7.68 -16.36
CA ASP A 110 -2.36 6.37 -16.06
C ASP A 110 -1.28 6.37 -15.00
N VAL A 111 -1.59 6.10 -13.73
CA VAL A 111 -0.56 5.73 -12.76
C VAL A 111 -0.84 4.37 -12.15
N ALA A 112 0.22 3.57 -12.06
CA ALA A 112 0.22 2.33 -11.34
C ALA A 112 1.62 2.01 -10.83
N LEU A 113 1.67 1.16 -9.82
CA LEU A 113 2.91 0.59 -9.32
C LEU A 113 2.65 -0.82 -8.84
N LEU A 114 3.69 -1.64 -8.94
CA LEU A 114 3.79 -2.92 -8.28
C LEU A 114 5.05 -2.90 -7.42
N CYS A 115 4.97 -3.44 -6.22
CA CYS A 115 6.12 -3.53 -5.34
C CYS A 115 6.18 -4.85 -4.62
N VAL A 116 7.37 -5.44 -4.58
CA VAL A 116 7.69 -6.62 -3.79
C VAL A 116 8.69 -6.24 -2.70
N HIS A 117 8.37 -6.59 -1.46
CA HIS A 117 9.30 -6.53 -0.33
C HIS A 117 9.69 -7.96 0.06
N VAL A 118 10.97 -8.17 0.39
CA VAL A 118 11.48 -9.44 0.89
C VAL A 118 12.24 -9.20 2.19
N GLU A 119 11.63 -9.57 3.33
CA GLU A 119 12.17 -9.29 4.67
C GLU A 119 13.57 -9.90 4.87
N SER A 120 13.81 -11.13 4.41
CA SER A 120 15.09 -11.83 4.61
C SER A 120 16.29 -11.17 3.93
N GLU A 121 16.03 -10.33 2.93
CA GLU A 121 17.05 -9.62 2.15
C GLU A 121 17.06 -8.12 2.45
N ASP A 122 16.16 -7.64 3.31
CA ASP A 122 15.84 -6.22 3.48
C ASP A 122 15.62 -5.51 2.12
N ALA A 123 15.01 -6.24 1.19
CA ALA A 123 14.95 -5.83 -0.20
C ALA A 123 13.61 -5.18 -0.55
N PHE A 124 13.69 -4.11 -1.35
CA PHE A 124 12.57 -3.33 -1.87
C PHE A 124 12.67 -3.26 -3.40
N TYR A 125 11.74 -3.90 -4.10
CA TYR A 125 11.70 -3.95 -5.56
C TYR A 125 10.49 -3.19 -6.09
N PRO A 126 10.63 -1.90 -6.46
CA PRO A 126 9.58 -1.12 -7.07
C PRO A 126 9.55 -1.31 -8.60
N PHE A 127 8.37 -1.54 -9.14
CA PHE A 127 8.06 -1.59 -10.56
C PHE A 127 7.04 -0.49 -10.88
N PRO A 128 7.51 0.74 -11.19
CA PRO A 128 6.63 1.89 -11.43
C PRO A 128 6.06 1.96 -12.85
N ASN A 129 6.58 1.16 -13.79
CA ASN A 129 6.13 1.12 -15.17
C ASN A 129 5.17 -0.06 -15.34
N VAL A 130 3.91 0.14 -14.93
CA VAL A 130 2.85 -0.86 -15.00
C VAL A 130 1.76 -0.39 -15.95
N GLU A 131 1.47 -1.19 -16.96
CA GLU A 131 0.28 -1.03 -17.80
C GLU A 131 -0.88 -1.83 -17.17
N TRP A 132 -2.07 -1.25 -17.22
CA TRP A 132 -3.27 -1.85 -16.63
C TRP A 132 -4.52 -1.43 -17.40
N ASP A 133 -5.52 -2.29 -17.36
CA ASP A 133 -6.84 -2.03 -17.92
C ASP A 133 -7.88 -2.60 -16.95
N VAL A 134 -8.70 -1.72 -16.37
CA VAL A 134 -9.86 -2.11 -15.57
C VAL A 134 -11.05 -1.23 -15.94
N SER A 135 -12.25 -1.78 -15.84
CA SER A 135 -13.48 -1.02 -16.04
C SER A 135 -13.64 0.08 -15.00
N SER A 136 -14.38 1.13 -15.34
CA SER A 136 -14.82 2.13 -14.36
C SER A 136 -15.66 1.48 -13.26
N TRP A 137 -15.63 2.07 -12.06
CA TRP A 137 -16.44 1.64 -10.92
C TRP A 137 -17.93 1.95 -11.09
#